data_AF-A0A926YJ11-F1
#
_entry.id   AF-A0A926YJ11-F1
#
_cell.length_a   1.000
_cell.length_b   1.000
_cell.length_c   1.000
_cell.angle_alpha   90.00
_cell.angle_beta   90.00
_cell.angle_gamma   90.00
#
_symmetry.space_group_name_H-M   'P 1'
#
loop_
_entity.id
_entity.type
_entity.pdbx_description
1 polymer ?
#
loop_
_entity_poly.entity_id
_entity_poly.type
_entity_poly.pdbx_seq_one_letter_code
_entity_poly.pdbx_strand_id
1 'polypeptide(L)'
;MYDGSYYQLMAEYNCWMNQSLYSICSAIPDAKRKQDLGAFFKSIHGTLNHLLYGDKAWMGRFTNQPFSATRIGQDLYADFDALRADREKTDQQILEWSMQLDSDWLSQPFEYTSNVDGKRRVLPTWVLVTHLFNHQTHHRGQVTTLIKQLGYEPGATDIPWLPSVSKLID
;
A
#
# COMPACT_ATOMS: atom_id res chain seq x y z
N MET A 1 25.57 -3.94 -2.86
CA MET A 1 24.66 -3.22 -3.76
C MET A 1 23.40 -4.05 -3.90
N TYR A 2 22.25 -3.39 -4.00
CA TYR A 2 20.95 -4.02 -4.26
C TYR A 2 20.87 -4.38 -5.76
N ASP A 3 20.38 -5.56 -6.09
CA ASP A 3 20.37 -6.15 -7.45
C ASP A 3 18.96 -6.31 -8.04
N GLY A 4 17.92 -5.96 -7.28
CA GLY A 4 16.54 -5.98 -7.77
C GLY A 4 16.19 -4.82 -8.71
N SER A 5 15.12 -5.01 -9.48
CA SER A 5 14.53 -3.96 -10.32
C SER A 5 13.88 -2.86 -9.48
N TYR A 6 13.54 -1.74 -10.12
CA TYR A 6 12.78 -0.66 -9.47
C TYR A 6 11.49 -1.15 -8.81
N TYR A 7 10.73 -2.03 -9.47
CA TYR A 7 9.46 -2.50 -8.92
C TYR A 7 9.62 -3.54 -7.82
N GLN A 8 10.69 -4.34 -7.86
CA GLN A 8 11.05 -5.22 -6.74
C GLN A 8 11.43 -4.39 -5.51
N LEU A 9 12.25 -3.34 -5.69
CA LEU A 9 12.59 -2.41 -4.61
C LEU A 9 11.34 -1.78 -4.00
N MET A 10 10.42 -1.29 -4.83
CA MET A 10 9.20 -0.66 -4.35
C MET A 10 8.25 -1.67 -3.68
N ALA A 11 8.20 -2.92 -4.12
CA ALA A 11 7.42 -3.98 -3.48
C ALA A 11 7.99 -4.39 -2.11
N GLU A 12 9.31 -4.55 -2.01
CA GLU A 12 10.01 -4.83 -0.75
C GLU A 12 9.83 -3.68 0.25
N TYR A 13 10.04 -2.45 -0.21
CA TYR A 13 9.78 -1.25 0.58
C TYR A 13 8.31 -1.16 1.02
N ASN A 14 7.38 -1.49 0.12
CA ASN A 14 5.95 -1.50 0.45
C ASN A 14 5.64 -2.50 1.57
N CYS A 15 6.12 -3.74 1.46
CA CYS A 15 5.93 -4.78 2.45
C CYS A 15 6.51 -4.40 3.81
N TRP A 16 7.78 -3.97 3.84
CA TRP A 16 8.47 -3.57 5.06
C TRP A 16 7.73 -2.44 5.80
N MET A 17 7.34 -1.39 5.07
CA MET A 17 6.60 -0.27 5.65
C MET A 17 5.23 -0.68 6.17
N ASN A 18 4.50 -1.54 5.45
CA ASN A 18 3.21 -2.03 5.93
C ASN A 18 3.37 -2.84 7.21
N GLN A 19 4.33 -3.78 7.26
CA GLN A 19 4.61 -4.57 8.46
C GLN A 19 4.96 -3.67 9.66
N SER A 20 5.84 -2.69 9.47
CA SER A 20 6.22 -1.73 10.52
C SER A 20 5.01 -0.97 11.06
N LEU A 21 4.22 -0.34 10.17
CA LEU A 21 3.05 0.44 10.56
C LEU A 21 1.97 -0.40 11.23
N TYR A 22 1.67 -1.60 10.71
CA TYR A 22 0.70 -2.50 11.33
C TYR A 22 1.17 -3.00 12.69
N SER A 23 2.46 -3.24 12.88
CA SER A 23 3.04 -3.57 14.18
C SER A 23 2.81 -2.45 15.19
N ILE A 24 3.13 -1.20 14.83
CA ILE A 24 2.89 -0.03 15.70
C ILE A 24 1.40 0.12 15.99
N CYS A 25 0.55 0.01 14.97
CA CYS A 25 -0.90 0.15 15.11
C CYS A 25 -1.54 -0.95 15.98
N SER A 26 -0.90 -2.10 16.15
CA SER A 26 -1.38 -3.17 17.04
C SER A 26 -1.32 -2.78 18.52
N ALA A 27 -0.39 -1.88 18.89
CA ALA A 27 -0.27 -1.33 20.25
C ALA A 27 -1.24 -0.18 20.53
N ILE A 28 -1.87 0.40 19.49
CA ILE A 28 -2.83 1.50 19.64
C ILE A 28 -4.21 0.92 19.99
N PRO A 29 -4.86 1.37 21.08
CA PRO A 29 -6.21 0.91 21.43
C PRO A 29 -7.20 1.09 20.27
N ASP A 30 -8.11 0.14 20.06
CA ASP A 30 -9.01 0.14 18.90
C ASP A 30 -9.81 1.43 18.73
N ALA A 31 -10.37 1.94 19.84
CA ALA A 31 -11.09 3.22 19.86
C ALA A 31 -10.23 4.41 19.41
N LYS A 32 -8.93 4.40 19.72
CA LYS A 32 -7.98 5.44 19.30
C LYS A 32 -7.58 5.28 17.83
N ARG A 33 -7.35 4.04 17.38
CA ARG A 33 -7.03 3.75 15.98
C ARG A 33 -8.18 4.13 15.03
N LYS A 34 -9.44 4.01 15.51
CA LYS A 34 -10.66 4.37 14.78
C LYS A 34 -11.13 5.82 15.03
N GLN A 35 -10.47 6.56 15.92
CA GLN A 35 -10.79 7.95 16.19
C GLN A 35 -10.63 8.80 14.92
N ASP A 36 -11.60 9.67 14.63
CA ASP A 36 -11.46 10.68 13.58
C ASP A 36 -10.40 11.71 13.99
N LEU A 37 -9.37 11.84 13.15
CA LEU A 37 -8.24 12.75 13.30
C LEU A 37 -8.12 13.70 12.10
N GLY A 38 -9.18 13.81 11.28
CA GLY A 38 -9.24 14.75 10.16
C GLY A 38 -8.45 14.34 8.92
N ALA A 39 -8.07 13.06 8.80
CA ALA A 39 -7.50 12.54 7.55
C ALA A 39 -8.58 12.34 6.47
N PHE A 40 -8.17 12.11 5.22
CA PHE A 40 -9.09 11.86 4.10
C PHE A 40 -10.05 10.69 4.37
N PHE A 41 -9.55 9.66 5.04
CA PHE A 41 -10.32 8.50 5.50
C PHE A 41 -10.57 8.52 7.01
N LYS A 42 -10.61 9.74 7.58
CA LYS A 42 -10.88 10.09 8.98
C LYS A 42 -9.83 9.63 9.98
N SER A 43 -9.53 8.33 10.01
CA SER A 43 -8.73 7.69 11.06
C SER A 43 -7.56 6.88 10.51
N ILE A 44 -6.71 6.37 11.42
CA ILE A 44 -5.67 5.37 11.07
C ILE A 44 -6.34 4.14 10.47
N HIS A 45 -7.38 3.61 11.14
CA HIS A 45 -8.09 2.40 10.71
C HIS A 45 -8.70 2.55 9.30
N GLY A 46 -9.35 3.69 9.03
CA GLY A 46 -9.95 3.97 7.72
C GLY A 46 -8.89 4.14 6.63
N THR A 47 -7.76 4.76 6.96
CA THR A 47 -6.67 4.95 5.99
C THR A 47 -5.98 3.62 5.64
N LEU A 48 -5.78 2.73 6.63
CA LEU A 48 -5.25 1.38 6.40
C LEU A 48 -6.21 0.53 5.56
N ASN A 49 -7.52 0.63 5.79
CA ASN A 49 -8.54 -0.02 4.95
C ASN A 49 -8.48 0.50 3.50
N HIS A 50 -8.39 1.82 3.31
CA HIS A 50 -8.29 2.42 1.98
C HIS A 50 -7.02 1.97 1.24
N LEU A 51 -5.89 1.89 1.93
CA LEU A 51 -4.64 1.37 1.35
C LEU A 51 -4.81 -0.07 0.84
N LEU A 52 -5.41 -0.94 1.65
CA LEU A 52 -5.69 -2.33 1.23
C LEU A 52 -6.68 -2.39 0.07
N TYR A 53 -7.74 -1.58 0.10
CA TYR A 53 -8.69 -1.46 -1.01
C TYR A 53 -7.99 -1.05 -2.31
N GLY A 54 -7.12 -0.03 -2.26
CA GLY A 54 -6.38 0.47 -3.41
C GLY A 54 -5.50 -0.60 -4.05
N ASP A 55 -4.76 -1.34 -3.23
CA ASP A 55 -3.91 -2.45 -3.68
C ASP A 55 -4.74 -3.54 -4.35
N LYS A 56 -5.80 -4.02 -3.69
CA LYS A 56 -6.64 -5.10 -4.23
C LYS A 56 -7.34 -4.68 -5.53
N ALA A 57 -7.78 -3.41 -5.62
CA ALA A 57 -8.39 -2.88 -6.83
C ALA A 57 -7.40 -2.82 -8.01
N TRP A 58 -6.16 -2.41 -7.77
CA TRP A 58 -5.14 -2.37 -8.82
C TRP A 58 -4.61 -3.75 -9.18
N MET A 59 -4.29 -4.58 -8.19
CA MET A 59 -3.86 -5.96 -8.40
C MET A 59 -4.90 -6.75 -9.18
N GLY A 60 -6.19 -6.62 -8.83
CA GLY A 60 -7.24 -7.29 -9.57
C GLY A 60 -7.34 -6.88 -11.05
N ARG A 61 -6.95 -5.64 -11.39
CA ARG A 61 -6.81 -5.21 -12.80
C ARG A 61 -5.58 -5.83 -13.45
N PHE A 62 -4.41 -5.75 -12.80
CA PHE A 62 -3.15 -6.23 -13.37
C PHE A 62 -3.11 -7.75 -13.56
N THR A 63 -3.75 -8.51 -12.66
CA THR A 63 -3.76 -9.98 -12.69
C THR A 63 -5.02 -10.56 -13.32
N ASN A 64 -5.91 -9.72 -13.86
CA ASN A 64 -7.22 -10.12 -14.40
C ASN A 64 -8.05 -10.96 -13.41
N GLN A 65 -7.97 -10.62 -12.12
CA GLN A 65 -8.75 -11.24 -11.03
C GLN A 65 -9.54 -10.13 -10.33
N PRO A 66 -10.70 -9.71 -10.89
CA PRO A 66 -11.39 -8.51 -10.44
C PRO A 66 -11.70 -8.55 -8.94
N PHE A 67 -11.28 -7.50 -8.24
CA PHE A 67 -11.67 -7.29 -6.86
C PHE A 67 -13.02 -6.60 -6.81
N SER A 68 -14.06 -7.36 -6.46
CA SER A 68 -15.40 -6.83 -6.20
C SER A 68 -15.46 -6.21 -4.80
N ALA A 69 -14.81 -5.08 -4.62
CA ALA A 69 -15.03 -4.29 -3.41
C ALA A 69 -16.19 -3.32 -3.55
N THR A 70 -16.68 -2.96 -2.38
CA THR A 70 -17.54 -1.83 -2.11
C THR A 70 -16.94 -0.49 -2.57
N ARG A 71 -17.75 0.55 -2.43
CA ARG A 71 -17.42 1.94 -2.72
C ARG A 71 -16.09 2.38 -2.09
N ILE A 72 -15.34 3.26 -2.78
CA ILE A 72 -14.14 3.92 -2.24
C ILE A 72 -14.45 4.57 -0.89
N GLY A 73 -13.58 4.35 0.10
CA GLY A 73 -13.72 4.91 1.45
C GLY A 73 -14.65 4.14 2.37
N GLN A 74 -15.22 3.02 1.93
CA GLN A 74 -15.85 2.05 2.84
C GLN A 74 -14.78 1.11 3.39
N ASP A 75 -14.78 0.91 4.71
CA ASP A 75 -13.89 -0.05 5.37
C ASP A 75 -14.19 -1.47 4.87
N LEU A 76 -13.13 -2.18 4.49
CA LEU A 76 -13.18 -3.60 4.13
C LEU A 76 -13.34 -4.47 5.38
N TYR A 77 -12.69 -4.07 6.47
CA TYR A 77 -12.64 -4.80 7.73
C TYR A 77 -12.83 -3.86 8.91
N ALA A 78 -13.85 -4.13 9.73
CA ALA A 78 -14.04 -3.47 11.01
C ALA A 78 -13.05 -3.97 12.07
N ASP A 79 -12.68 -5.24 11.99
CA ASP A 79 -11.70 -5.88 12.87
C ASP A 79 -10.27 -5.63 12.34
N PHE A 80 -9.34 -5.29 13.25
CA PHE A 80 -7.98 -4.94 12.85
C PHE A 80 -7.11 -6.16 12.55
N ASP A 81 -7.32 -7.28 13.23
CA ASP A 81 -6.52 -8.48 12.99
C ASP A 81 -6.90 -9.10 11.64
N ALA A 82 -8.18 -9.08 11.28
CA ALA A 82 -8.64 -9.42 9.94
C ALA A 82 -8.06 -8.51 8.85
N LEU A 83 -8.04 -7.18 9.10
CA LEU A 83 -7.41 -6.22 8.19
C LEU A 83 -5.92 -6.51 8.00
N ARG A 84 -5.21 -6.76 9.10
CA ARG A 84 -3.79 -7.09 9.10
C ARG A 84 -3.49 -8.38 8.34
N ALA A 85 -4.25 -9.44 8.58
CA ALA A 85 -4.05 -10.71 7.90
C ALA A 85 -4.20 -10.58 6.37
N ASP A 86 -5.21 -9.83 5.92
CA ASP A 86 -5.43 -9.62 4.48
C ASP A 86 -4.41 -8.64 3.87
N ARG A 87 -3.92 -7.67 4.65
CA ARG A 87 -2.75 -6.85 4.28
C ARG A 87 -1.51 -7.70 4.04
N GLU A 88 -1.14 -8.54 5.00
CA GLU A 88 0.05 -9.41 4.90
C GLU A 88 -0.04 -10.34 3.67
N LYS A 89 -1.22 -10.92 3.42
CA LYS A 89 -1.49 -11.71 2.21
C LYS A 89 -1.32 -10.89 0.92
N THR A 90 -1.82 -9.66 0.91
CA THR A 90 -1.75 -8.77 -0.25
C THR A 90 -0.32 -8.29 -0.51
N ASP A 91 0.47 -8.00 0.54
CA ASP A 91 1.91 -7.71 0.40
C ASP A 91 2.65 -8.87 -0.25
N GLN A 92 2.40 -10.11 0.22
CA GLN A 92 3.03 -11.30 -0.34
C GLN A 92 2.69 -11.48 -1.82
N GLN A 93 1.42 -11.27 -2.20
CA GLN A 93 1.00 -11.29 -3.60
C GLN A 93 1.71 -10.22 -4.44
N ILE A 94 1.88 -9.00 -3.91
CA ILE A 94 2.58 -7.91 -4.61
C ILE A 94 4.07 -8.22 -4.76
N LEU A 95 4.71 -8.80 -3.74
CA LEU A 95 6.10 -9.24 -3.80
C LEU A 95 6.30 -10.28 -4.91
N GLU A 96 5.51 -11.36 -4.89
CA GLU A 96 5.57 -12.42 -5.89
C GLU A 96 5.30 -11.90 -7.30
N TRP A 97 4.28 -11.06 -7.45
CA TRP A 97 3.93 -10.44 -8.72
C TRP A 97 5.05 -9.53 -9.24
N SER A 98 5.71 -8.77 -8.37
CA SER A 98 6.80 -7.87 -8.77
C SER A 98 8.00 -8.61 -9.39
N MET A 99 8.21 -9.89 -9.03
CA MET A 99 9.26 -10.74 -9.59
C MET A 99 8.94 -11.22 -11.01
N GLN A 100 7.67 -11.16 -11.42
CA GLN A 100 7.18 -11.60 -12.72
C GLN A 100 6.96 -10.45 -13.70
N LEU A 101 7.30 -9.21 -13.31
CA LEU A 101 7.11 -8.05 -14.15
C LEU A 101 8.04 -8.08 -15.36
N ASP A 102 7.42 -8.15 -16.53
CA ASP A 102 8.06 -8.11 -17.83
C ASP A 102 8.16 -6.68 -18.37
N SER A 103 9.32 -6.33 -18.94
CA SER A 103 9.58 -4.98 -19.46
C SER A 103 8.70 -4.64 -20.66
N ASP A 104 8.39 -5.61 -21.51
CA ASP A 104 7.57 -5.38 -22.68
C ASP A 104 6.12 -5.10 -22.25
N TRP A 105 5.59 -5.88 -21.30
CA TRP A 105 4.27 -5.63 -20.71
C TRP A 105 4.17 -4.24 -20.06
N LEU A 106 5.18 -3.84 -19.28
CA LEU A 106 5.23 -2.52 -18.65
C LEU A 106 5.18 -1.37 -19.66
N SER A 107 5.69 -1.58 -20.88
CA SER A 107 5.67 -0.58 -21.96
C SER A 107 4.32 -0.49 -22.70
N GLN A 108 3.48 -1.53 -22.62
CA GLN A 108 2.20 -1.57 -23.33
C GLN A 108 1.16 -0.61 -22.74
N PRO A 109 0.19 -0.15 -23.54
CA PRO A 109 -0.97 0.58 -23.04
C PRO A 109 -1.84 -0.34 -22.16
N PHE A 110 -2.26 0.19 -21.01
CA PHE A 110 -3.23 -0.45 -20.12
C PHE A 110 -4.52 0.38 -20.10
N GLU A 111 -5.63 -0.29 -20.36
CA GLU A 111 -6.94 0.33 -20.37
C GLU A 111 -7.74 -0.03 -19.13
N TYR A 112 -8.37 0.96 -18.50
CA TYR A 112 -9.22 0.74 -17.33
C TYR A 112 -10.33 1.79 -17.21
N THR A 113 -11.37 1.45 -16.46
CA THR A 113 -12.40 2.40 -16.02
C THR A 113 -12.11 2.81 -14.58
N SER A 114 -12.04 4.11 -14.33
CA SER A 114 -11.76 4.64 -12.98
C SER A 114 -12.94 4.47 -12.05
N ASN A 115 -12.70 3.94 -10.85
CA ASN A 115 -13.70 3.85 -9.79
C ASN A 115 -14.01 5.22 -9.15
N VAL A 116 -13.27 6.28 -9.51
CA VAL A 116 -13.46 7.64 -8.96
C VAL A 116 -14.51 8.42 -9.76
N ASP A 117 -14.46 8.35 -11.09
CA ASP A 117 -15.28 9.19 -11.98
C ASP A 117 -15.94 8.41 -13.13
N GLY A 118 -15.81 7.08 -13.16
CA GLY A 118 -16.41 6.22 -14.18
C GLY A 118 -15.83 6.38 -15.58
N LYS A 119 -14.78 7.18 -15.77
CA LYS A 119 -14.20 7.43 -17.10
C LYS A 119 -13.19 6.35 -17.46
N ARG A 120 -13.27 5.90 -18.72
CA ARG A 120 -12.27 5.03 -19.36
C ARG A 120 -10.98 5.81 -19.59
N ARG A 121 -9.83 5.19 -19.33
CA ARG A 121 -8.50 5.75 -19.48
C ARG A 121 -7.57 4.71 -20.08
N VAL A 122 -6.63 5.17 -20.90
CA VAL A 122 -5.53 4.39 -21.44
C VAL A 122 -4.24 5.09 -21.06
N LEU A 123 -3.34 4.40 -20.37
CA LEU A 123 -2.04 4.91 -19.93
C LEU A 123 -0.98 3.82 -20.13
N PRO A 124 0.31 4.15 -20.29
CA PRO A 124 1.36 3.15 -20.25
C PRO A 124 1.32 2.37 -18.93
N THR A 125 1.47 1.05 -18.99
CA THR A 125 1.31 0.15 -17.83
C THR A 125 2.24 0.54 -16.68
N TRP A 126 3.50 0.88 -16.98
CA TRP A 126 4.49 1.31 -16.00
C TRP A 126 4.04 2.51 -15.14
N VAL A 127 3.23 3.42 -15.70
CA VAL A 127 2.70 4.58 -14.95
C VAL A 127 1.73 4.11 -13.87
N LEU A 128 0.90 3.12 -14.19
CA LEU A 128 -0.09 2.57 -13.26
C LEU A 128 0.58 1.72 -12.16
N VAL A 129 1.60 0.95 -12.51
CA VAL A 129 2.40 0.20 -11.52
C VAL A 129 3.15 1.15 -10.60
N THR A 130 3.74 2.22 -11.13
CA THR A 130 4.36 3.27 -10.30
C THR A 130 3.33 3.95 -9.40
N HIS A 131 2.13 4.21 -9.93
CA HIS A 131 1.03 4.82 -9.17
C HIS A 131 0.60 3.95 -7.99
N LEU A 132 0.56 2.62 -8.12
CA LEU A 132 0.27 1.70 -7.01
C LEU A 132 1.16 2.02 -5.79
N PHE A 133 2.48 2.08 -6.00
CA PHE A 133 3.45 2.36 -4.93
C PHE A 133 3.49 3.82 -4.47
N ASN A 134 3.26 4.77 -5.38
CA ASN A 134 3.19 6.19 -5.02
C ASN A 134 1.94 6.51 -4.18
N HIS A 135 0.79 5.92 -4.52
CA HIS A 135 -0.45 6.01 -3.76
C HIS A 135 -0.27 5.48 -2.33
N GLN A 136 0.40 4.34 -2.19
CA GLN A 136 0.83 3.79 -0.90
C GLN A 136 1.67 4.79 -0.09
N THR A 137 2.71 5.33 -0.70
CA THR A 137 3.61 6.30 -0.05
C THR A 137 2.85 7.54 0.45
N HIS A 138 1.96 8.08 -0.38
CA HIS A 138 1.13 9.24 -0.02
C HIS A 138 0.26 8.98 1.22
N HIS A 139 -0.52 7.89 1.22
CA HIS A 139 -1.44 7.61 2.33
C HIS A 139 -0.73 7.08 3.58
N ARG A 140 0.41 6.40 3.44
CA ARG A 140 1.25 6.07 4.61
C ARG A 140 1.84 7.30 5.26
N GLY A 141 2.19 8.35 4.50
CA GLY A 141 2.56 9.65 5.07
C GLY A 141 1.47 10.26 5.94
N GLN A 142 0.19 10.01 5.61
CA GLN A 142 -0.94 10.40 6.47
C GLN A 142 -0.96 9.53 7.73
N VAL A 143 -0.84 8.21 7.59
CA VAL A 143 -0.82 7.27 8.74
C VAL A 143 0.31 7.60 9.71
N THR A 144 1.54 7.86 9.24
CA THR A 144 2.66 8.20 10.12
C THR A 144 2.43 9.52 10.87
N THR A 145 1.81 10.50 10.22
CA THR A 145 1.38 11.74 10.87
C THR A 145 0.36 11.47 11.98
N LEU A 146 -0.65 10.64 11.71
CA LEU A 146 -1.67 10.28 12.71
C LEU A 146 -1.10 9.47 13.88
N ILE A 147 -0.18 8.53 13.61
CA ILE A 147 0.56 7.77 14.63
C ILE A 147 1.30 8.75 15.56
N LYS A 148 2.01 9.73 14.98
CA LYS A 148 2.73 10.76 15.74
C LYS A 148 1.80 11.64 16.57
N GLN A 149 0.64 12.03 16.04
CA GLN A 149 -0.38 12.78 16.78
C GLN A 149 -0.95 12.02 17.98
N LEU A 150 -1.00 10.68 17.92
CA LEU A 150 -1.39 9.84 19.04
C LEU A 150 -0.25 9.57 20.04
N GLY A 151 0.95 10.13 19.82
CA GLY A 151 2.10 10.00 20.70
C GLY A 151 2.95 8.74 20.47
N TYR A 152 2.76 8.05 19.33
CA TYR A 152 3.56 6.88 18.95
C TYR A 152 4.64 7.28 17.94
N GLU A 153 5.71 6.50 17.84
CA GLU A 153 6.79 6.74 16.88
C GLU A 153 6.64 5.86 15.63
N PRO A 154 6.54 6.45 14.42
CA PRO A 154 6.43 5.68 13.18
C PRO A 154 7.74 4.98 12.76
N GLY A 155 8.87 5.37 13.35
CA GLY A 155 10.20 4.87 12.96
C GLY A 155 10.71 5.46 11.65
N ALA A 156 11.76 4.84 11.09
CA ALA A 156 12.33 5.24 9.81
C ALA A 156 11.40 4.86 8.65
N THR A 157 11.29 5.75 7.66
CA THR A 157 10.44 5.55 6.48
C THR A 157 11.22 5.58 5.18
N ASP A 158 12.50 5.88 5.22
CA ASP A 158 13.25 6.16 3.99
C ASP A 158 13.88 4.87 3.44
N ILE A 159 13.86 4.72 2.11
CA ILE A 159 14.35 3.52 1.41
C ILE A 159 15.78 3.09 1.82
N PRO A 160 16.75 3.98 2.11
CA PRO A 160 18.08 3.56 2.56
C PRO A 160 18.11 2.76 3.87
N TRP A 161 17.03 2.77 4.67
CA TRP A 161 16.87 1.98 5.88
C TRP A 161 16.19 0.62 5.65
N LEU A 162 15.73 0.35 4.43
CA LEU A 162 15.18 -0.96 4.06
C LEU A 162 16.26 -2.04 4.27
N PRO A 163 16.02 -3.11 5.05
CA PRO A 163 17.07 -4.08 5.39
C PRO A 163 17.71 -4.80 4.19
N SER A 164 16.97 -4.99 3.09
CA SER A 164 17.52 -5.60 1.86
C SER A 164 18.46 -4.66 1.09
N VAL A 165 18.37 -3.34 1.32
CA VAL A 165 19.19 -2.30 0.69
C VAL A 165 20.34 -1.89 1.60
N SER A 166 20.07 -1.72 2.89
CA SER A 166 21.02 -1.20 3.87
C SER A 166 22.14 -2.20 4.14
N LYS A 167 23.38 -1.81 3.84
CA LYS A 167 24.59 -2.53 4.25
C LYS A 167 25.46 -1.56 5.03
N LEU A 168 25.65 -1.82 6.33
CA LEU A 168 26.62 -1.09 7.12
C LEU A 168 28.03 -1.50 6.66
N ILE A 169 28.87 -0.50 6.42
CA ILE A 169 30.30 -0.68 6.16
C ILE A 169 31.00 -0.15 7.40
N ASP A 170 31.72 -1.01 8.10
CA ASP A 170 32.56 -0.65 9.26
C ASP A 170 33.82 0.13 8.83
#